data_AF-A0A9D3ZMG9-F1
#
_entry.id   AF-A0A9D3ZMG9-F1
#
_cell.length_a   1.000
_cell.length_b   1.000
_cell.length_c   1.000
_cell.angle_alpha   90.00
_cell.angle_beta   90.00
_cell.angle_gamma   90.00
#
_symmetry.space_group_name_H-M   'P 1'
#
loop_
_entity.id
_entity.type
_entity.pdbx_description
1 polymer ?
#
loop_
_entity_poly.entity_id
_entity_poly.type
_entity_poly.pdbx_seq_one_letter_code
_entity_poly.pdbx_strand_id
1 'polypeptide(L)'
;MEYIGATGVPVKLEAVPVEEGIDFHFVLSFAIDADPSGNTQNGKFSPYWADTLTPESVAAMKKSHPNVKALASLSGWSLGDKVLRWYTPDDTQQWISNAFSSLSSMAQQYHLDGIDIDYENFPRHNSSFAYCIGELITLLKNQSVISVATIAPYHKTTAPYIELFENYGDVIDFVNYQFYTDKVRKPKSYAEAFKIRAGQFDKEKLLPSYEVNGRGIQGDAFFDALSLLEENGFGVNGVMLFSADASSSNDYYYERKSQDFLLNSTVSV
;
A
#
# COMPACT_ATOMS: atom_id res chain seq x y z
N MET A 1 5.00 -6.76 -0.92
CA MET A 1 4.71 -5.57 -0.09
C MET A 1 3.96 -6.03 1.14
N GLU A 2 4.42 -5.60 2.31
CA GLU A 2 3.88 -6.03 3.60
C GLU A 2 3.38 -4.81 4.38
N TYR A 3 2.08 -4.70 4.61
CA TYR A 3 1.53 -3.65 5.47
C TYR A 3 1.82 -3.99 6.94
N ILE A 4 2.19 -2.98 7.74
CA ILE A 4 2.61 -3.19 9.13
C ILE A 4 2.31 -1.98 10.03
N GLY A 5 1.85 -2.26 11.25
CA GLY A 5 1.74 -1.31 12.36
C GLY A 5 0.36 -0.67 12.56
N ALA A 6 -0.67 -1.07 11.82
CA ALA A 6 -1.96 -0.39 11.80
C ALA A 6 -2.89 -0.72 12.98
N THR A 7 -2.70 -1.88 13.63
CA THR A 7 -3.74 -2.45 14.51
C THR A 7 -3.48 -2.24 16.01
N GLY A 8 -2.34 -1.63 16.36
CA GLY A 8 -1.88 -1.50 17.74
C GLY A 8 -1.18 -2.74 18.28
N VAL A 9 -1.03 -3.81 17.49
CA VAL A 9 -0.12 -4.91 17.81
C VAL A 9 1.31 -4.40 17.75
N PRO A 10 2.17 -4.63 18.76
CA PRO A 10 3.55 -4.13 18.80
C PRO A 10 4.49 -5.00 17.94
N VAL A 11 4.16 -5.11 16.64
CA VAL A 11 4.96 -5.87 15.67
C VAL A 11 6.28 -5.18 15.36
N LYS A 12 7.33 -5.97 15.13
CA LYS A 12 8.66 -5.46 14.78
C LYS A 12 9.03 -5.87 13.37
N LEU A 13 9.73 -4.99 12.65
CA LEU A 13 10.23 -5.27 11.30
C LEU A 13 11.08 -6.55 11.25
N GLU A 14 11.94 -6.75 12.25
CA GLU A 14 12.84 -7.91 12.36
C GLU A 14 12.13 -9.26 12.53
N ALA A 15 10.84 -9.27 12.88
CA ALA A 15 10.05 -10.49 13.00
C ALA A 15 9.53 -10.98 11.63
N VAL A 16 9.40 -10.08 10.66
CA VAL A 16 8.89 -10.41 9.32
C VAL A 16 10.02 -11.01 8.47
N PRO A 17 9.83 -12.20 7.89
CA PRO A 17 10.84 -12.85 7.07
C PRO A 17 11.05 -12.11 5.75
N VAL A 18 12.31 -11.89 5.39
CA VAL A 18 12.72 -11.22 4.14
C VAL A 18 13.74 -12.08 3.41
N GLU A 19 13.41 -12.48 2.20
CA GLU A 19 14.31 -13.21 1.29
C GLU A 19 15.15 -12.23 0.46
N GLU A 20 16.46 -12.47 0.34
CA GLU A 20 17.40 -11.55 -0.34
C GLU A 20 17.06 -11.33 -1.83
N GLY A 21 16.41 -12.30 -2.48
CA GLY A 21 16.03 -12.25 -3.90
C GLY A 21 14.77 -11.43 -4.21
N ILE A 22 14.14 -10.84 -3.19
CA ILE A 22 12.88 -10.07 -3.33
C ILE A 22 13.15 -8.58 -3.14
N ASP A 23 12.63 -7.72 -4.02
CA ASP A 23 12.53 -6.27 -3.73
C ASP A 23 11.42 -6.05 -2.68
N PHE A 24 11.80 -6.06 -1.41
CA PHE A 24 10.87 -6.19 -0.30
C PHE A 24 10.46 -4.82 0.22
N HIS A 25 9.17 -4.49 0.18
CA HIS A 25 8.66 -3.20 0.66
C HIS A 25 7.80 -3.40 1.90
N PHE A 26 8.25 -2.83 3.03
CA PHE A 26 7.37 -2.59 4.17
C PHE A 26 6.52 -1.35 3.91
N VAL A 27 5.24 -1.41 4.25
CA VAL A 27 4.30 -0.30 4.14
C VAL A 27 3.83 0.03 5.56
N LEU A 28 4.44 1.05 6.15
CA LEU A 28 4.13 1.52 7.51
C LEU A 28 2.76 2.20 7.50
N SER A 29 1.84 1.67 8.30
CA SER A 29 0.43 2.04 8.26
C SER A 29 -0.01 2.64 9.61
N PHE A 30 -0.32 3.92 9.73
CA PHE A 30 -0.49 4.93 8.66
C PHE A 30 0.12 6.28 9.02
N ALA A 31 0.43 7.08 8.01
CA ALA A 31 0.62 8.53 8.12
C ALA A 31 -0.72 9.23 7.80
N ILE A 32 -1.20 10.11 8.68
CA ILE A 32 -2.55 10.68 8.58
C ILE A 32 -2.47 12.21 8.70
N ASP A 33 -3.17 12.94 7.82
CA ASP A 33 -3.30 14.39 7.86
C ASP A 33 -4.52 14.85 8.69
N ALA A 34 -4.66 14.25 9.87
CA ALA A 34 -5.67 14.58 10.87
C ALA A 34 -5.05 14.62 12.27
N ASP A 35 -5.61 15.43 13.16
CA ASP A 35 -5.29 15.38 14.58
C ASP A 35 -5.92 14.14 15.25
N PRO A 36 -5.56 13.81 16.51
CA PRO A 36 -6.16 12.67 17.21
C PRO A 36 -7.67 12.73 17.42
N SER A 37 -8.30 13.90 17.21
CA SER A 37 -9.76 14.07 17.25
C SER A 37 -10.42 13.84 15.88
N GLY A 38 -9.63 13.57 14.83
CA GLY A 38 -10.08 13.38 13.46
C GLY A 38 -10.26 14.69 12.68
N ASN A 39 -9.78 15.83 13.19
CA ASN A 39 -9.86 17.09 12.46
C ASN A 39 -8.74 17.18 11.42
N THR A 40 -9.12 17.50 10.20
CA THR A 40 -8.19 17.60 9.06
C THR A 40 -7.11 18.64 9.31
N GLN A 41 -5.88 18.36 8.89
CA GLN A 41 -4.68 19.19 9.11
C GLN A 41 -4.16 19.83 7.83
N ASN A 42 -5.01 19.91 6.80
CA ASN A 42 -4.71 20.51 5.51
C ASN A 42 -3.42 19.95 4.87
N GLY A 43 -3.30 18.62 4.80
CA GLY A 43 -2.17 17.94 4.18
C GLY A 43 -0.94 17.79 5.09
N LYS A 44 -0.99 18.17 6.37
CA LYS A 44 0.13 17.95 7.30
C LYS A 44 0.04 16.55 7.91
N PHE A 45 0.82 15.61 7.37
CA PHE A 45 0.82 14.21 7.81
C PHE A 45 1.62 14.00 9.09
N SER A 46 1.09 13.14 9.98
CA SER A 46 1.76 12.66 11.20
C SER A 46 1.74 11.13 11.25
N PRO A 47 2.74 10.47 11.86
CA PRO A 47 2.77 9.01 11.97
C PRO A 47 1.81 8.51 13.07
N TYR A 48 1.06 7.45 12.76
CA TYR A 48 0.10 6.80 13.67
C TYR A 48 0.26 5.27 13.72
N TRP A 49 1.33 4.73 13.14
CA TRP A 49 1.68 3.30 13.22
C TRP A 49 2.25 2.92 14.59
N ALA A 50 2.39 1.61 14.83
CA ALA A 50 2.92 1.03 16.07
C ALA A 50 4.27 1.65 16.50
N ASP A 51 4.43 1.89 17.81
CA ASP A 51 5.60 2.55 18.41
C ASP A 51 6.92 1.76 18.27
N THR A 52 6.83 0.49 17.94
CA THR A 52 7.93 -0.40 17.60
C THR A 52 8.58 -0.09 16.25
N LEU A 53 7.89 0.62 15.36
CA LEU A 53 8.39 1.00 14.03
C LEU A 53 9.07 2.38 14.09
N THR A 54 10.18 2.47 14.83
CA THR A 54 10.97 3.70 15.02
C THR A 54 11.89 3.97 13.83
N PRO A 55 12.42 5.21 13.69
CA PRO A 55 13.49 5.52 12.74
C PRO A 55 14.67 4.54 12.77
N GLU A 56 15.11 4.19 13.98
CA GLU A 56 16.25 3.29 14.20
C GLU A 56 15.92 1.85 13.78
N SER A 57 14.69 1.39 13.99
CA SER A 57 14.30 0.04 13.57
C SER A 57 14.21 -0.08 12.05
N VAL A 58 13.70 0.95 11.36
CA VAL A 58 13.73 1.01 9.88
C VAL A 58 15.17 1.04 9.36
N ALA A 59 16.03 1.88 9.94
CA ALA A 59 17.44 1.95 9.57
C ALA A 59 18.18 0.61 9.78
N ALA A 60 17.94 -0.04 10.93
CA ALA A 60 18.53 -1.33 11.26
C ALA A 60 18.05 -2.44 10.31
N MET A 61 16.76 -2.44 9.94
CA MET A 61 16.20 -3.41 9.00
C MET A 61 16.86 -3.27 7.63
N LYS A 62 16.93 -2.04 7.08
CA LYS A 62 17.57 -1.76 5.79
C LYS A 62 19.07 -2.05 5.79
N LYS A 63 19.75 -1.84 6.92
CA LYS A 63 21.16 -2.20 7.07
C LYS A 63 21.38 -3.71 7.02
N SER A 64 20.45 -4.48 7.58
CA SER A 64 20.54 -5.95 7.64
C SER A 64 20.05 -6.61 6.34
N HIS A 65 19.11 -5.97 5.64
CA HIS A 65 18.52 -6.42 4.38
C HIS A 65 18.55 -5.28 3.36
N PRO A 66 19.63 -5.15 2.57
CA PRO A 66 19.78 -4.04 1.61
C PRO A 66 18.72 -4.01 0.49
N ASN A 67 17.99 -5.11 0.28
CA ASN A 67 16.86 -5.23 -0.63
C ASN A 67 15.54 -4.69 -0.05
N VAL A 68 15.55 -4.19 1.19
CA VAL A 68 14.35 -3.64 1.84
C VAL A 68 14.18 -2.16 1.54
N LYS A 69 12.94 -1.80 1.21
CA LYS A 69 12.42 -0.43 1.19
C LYS A 69 11.31 -0.26 2.24
N ALA A 70 11.13 0.97 2.71
CA ALA A 70 10.07 1.34 3.64
C ALA A 70 9.22 2.46 3.04
N LEU A 71 7.90 2.26 3.00
CA LEU A 71 6.92 3.23 2.53
C LEU A 71 6.04 3.68 3.70
N ALA A 72 5.48 4.88 3.63
CA ALA A 72 4.37 5.28 4.49
C ALA A 72 3.04 5.24 3.72
N SER A 73 2.08 4.45 4.20
CA SER A 73 0.71 4.49 3.66
C SER A 73 -0.07 5.65 4.25
N LEU A 74 -0.74 6.40 3.39
CA LEU A 74 -1.42 7.65 3.72
C LEU A 74 -2.91 7.40 3.98
N SER A 75 -3.42 7.93 5.09
CA SER A 75 -4.81 7.83 5.57
C SER A 75 -5.20 6.46 6.16
N GLY A 76 -5.68 5.53 5.33
CA GLY A 76 -6.46 4.37 5.76
C GLY A 76 -7.93 4.70 6.10
N TRP A 77 -8.66 3.72 6.63
CA TRP A 77 -10.09 3.81 6.96
C TRP A 77 -10.43 4.78 8.11
N SER A 78 -9.71 4.71 9.23
CA SER A 78 -10.09 5.41 10.47
C SER A 78 -8.92 5.69 11.40
N LEU A 79 -9.03 6.77 12.18
CA LEU A 79 -8.20 7.06 13.34
C LEU A 79 -9.03 6.86 14.62
N GLY A 80 -8.79 5.75 15.32
CA GLY A 80 -9.64 5.33 16.45
C GLY A 80 -11.08 5.09 15.98
N ASP A 81 -12.05 5.77 16.60
CA ASP A 81 -13.46 5.69 16.23
C ASP A 81 -13.87 6.67 15.11
N LYS A 82 -12.93 7.47 14.58
CA LYS A 82 -13.18 8.50 13.57
C LYS A 82 -12.89 7.95 12.18
N VAL A 83 -13.94 7.79 11.38
CA VAL A 83 -13.79 7.46 9.96
C VAL A 83 -13.14 8.65 9.24
N LEU A 84 -12.01 8.39 8.61
CA LEU A 84 -11.30 9.38 7.80
C LEU A 84 -12.02 9.51 6.46
N ARG A 85 -11.97 10.71 5.88
CA ARG A 85 -12.61 11.00 4.59
C ARG A 85 -11.76 12.02 3.87
N TRP A 86 -11.53 11.77 2.58
CA TRP A 86 -11.01 12.81 1.70
C TRP A 86 -11.88 14.06 1.80
N TYR A 87 -11.24 15.21 1.93
CA TYR A 87 -11.90 16.51 1.95
C TYR A 87 -11.32 17.33 0.80
N THR A 88 -12.15 18.19 0.19
CA THR A 88 -11.64 19.14 -0.79
C THR A 88 -10.89 20.24 -0.06
N PRO A 89 -9.56 20.40 -0.27
CA PRO A 89 -8.85 21.51 0.33
C PRO A 89 -9.36 22.84 -0.22
N ASP A 90 -9.46 23.87 0.63
CA ASP A 90 -9.83 25.22 0.18
C ASP A 90 -8.80 25.80 -0.80
N ASP A 91 -7.53 25.45 -0.59
CA ASP A 91 -6.41 25.75 -1.47
C ASP A 91 -5.61 24.47 -1.71
N THR A 92 -5.70 23.95 -2.93
CA THR A 92 -5.02 22.71 -3.34
C THR A 92 -3.51 22.85 -3.34
N GLN A 93 -2.96 24.02 -3.70
CA GLN A 93 -1.52 24.27 -3.68
C GLN A 93 -0.98 24.29 -2.26
N GLN A 94 -1.73 24.91 -1.34
CA GLN A 94 -1.34 24.93 0.06
C GLN A 94 -1.37 23.52 0.68
N TRP A 95 -2.37 22.70 0.33
CA TRP A 95 -2.42 21.29 0.76
C TRP A 95 -1.22 20.50 0.22
N ILE A 96 -0.92 20.61 -1.07
CA ILE A 96 0.23 19.93 -1.70
C ILE A 96 1.55 20.38 -1.05
N SER A 97 1.73 21.67 -0.77
CA SER A 97 2.93 22.20 -0.12
C SER A 97 3.09 21.66 1.32
N ASN A 98 2.00 21.59 2.09
CA ASN A 98 2.00 21.02 3.44
C ASN A 98 2.30 19.52 3.41
N ALA A 99 1.70 18.79 2.48
CA ALA A 99 1.92 17.36 2.29
C ALA A 99 3.37 17.07 1.90
N PHE A 100 3.89 17.79 0.91
CA PHE A 100 5.29 17.69 0.51
C PHE A 100 6.24 17.95 1.68
N SER A 101 6.04 19.03 2.44
CA SER A 101 6.93 19.40 3.55
C SER A 101 6.90 18.37 4.69
N SER A 102 5.71 17.94 5.12
CA SER A 102 5.56 16.97 6.21
C SER A 102 6.07 15.58 5.81
N LEU A 103 5.74 15.11 4.61
CA LEU A 103 6.21 13.82 4.10
C LEU A 103 7.71 13.81 3.81
N SER A 104 8.29 14.92 3.32
CA SER A 104 9.75 15.02 3.15
C SER A 104 10.49 14.92 4.49
N SER A 105 9.97 15.59 5.52
CA SER A 105 10.53 15.52 6.87
C SER A 105 10.42 14.11 7.43
N MET A 106 9.26 13.45 7.24
CA MET A 106 9.02 12.08 7.67
C MET A 106 9.90 11.08 6.92
N ALA A 107 10.07 11.23 5.60
CA ALA A 107 10.92 10.38 4.80
C ALA A 107 12.38 10.47 5.23
N GLN A 108 12.88 11.68 5.50
CA GLN A 108 14.22 11.86 6.05
C GLN A 108 14.36 11.23 7.44
N GLN A 109 13.37 11.43 8.32
CA GLN A 109 13.42 10.94 9.69
C GLN A 109 13.36 9.41 9.74
N TYR A 110 12.45 8.77 9.01
CA TYR A 110 12.21 7.33 9.05
C TYR A 110 12.97 6.55 7.97
N HIS A 111 13.79 7.22 7.16
CA HIS A 111 14.51 6.62 6.04
C HIS A 111 13.58 5.95 5.01
N LEU A 112 12.43 6.58 4.75
CA LEU A 112 11.42 6.08 3.81
C LEU A 112 11.90 6.23 2.36
N ASP A 113 11.54 5.27 1.53
CA ASP A 113 11.83 5.22 0.10
C ASP A 113 10.59 5.55 -0.75
N GLY A 114 9.42 5.67 -0.13
CA GLY A 114 8.16 5.81 -0.83
C GLY A 114 6.94 6.13 0.00
N ILE A 115 5.82 6.29 -0.71
CA ILE A 115 4.49 6.45 -0.12
C ILE A 115 3.48 5.51 -0.79
N ASP A 116 2.45 5.16 -0.05
CA ASP A 116 1.29 4.43 -0.53
C ASP A 116 0.02 5.26 -0.30
N ILE A 117 -0.89 5.34 -1.26
CA ILE A 117 -2.11 6.15 -1.14
C ILE A 117 -3.31 5.25 -0.82
N ASP A 118 -3.83 5.36 0.41
CA ASP A 118 -4.92 4.52 0.92
C ASP A 118 -6.07 5.34 1.54
N TYR A 119 -6.54 6.36 0.81
CA TYR A 119 -7.81 7.02 1.14
C TYR A 119 -9.00 6.11 0.78
N GLU A 120 -9.85 5.81 1.77
CA GLU A 120 -10.90 4.79 1.62
C GLU A 120 -12.34 5.35 1.57
N ASN A 121 -12.51 6.65 1.76
CA ASN A 121 -13.81 7.30 1.86
C ASN A 121 -13.79 8.68 1.20
N PHE A 122 -14.72 8.92 0.29
CA PHE A 122 -14.74 10.09 -0.57
C PHE A 122 -16.08 10.80 -0.55
N PRO A 123 -16.10 12.13 -0.72
CA PRO A 123 -17.33 12.86 -0.93
C PRO A 123 -17.95 12.57 -2.29
N ARG A 124 -19.25 12.81 -2.40
CA ARG A 124 -19.91 12.83 -3.72
C ARG A 124 -19.28 13.97 -4.52
N HIS A 125 -18.90 13.69 -5.78
CA HIS A 125 -18.24 14.65 -6.67
C HIS A 125 -16.87 15.13 -6.17
N ASN A 126 -15.91 14.20 -6.11
CA ASN A 126 -14.53 14.49 -5.74
C ASN A 126 -13.69 14.83 -6.98
N SER A 127 -13.46 16.12 -7.24
CA SER A 127 -12.65 16.57 -8.36
C SER A 127 -11.21 16.96 -7.98
N SER A 128 -10.86 16.93 -6.69
CA SER A 128 -9.56 17.42 -6.20
C SER A 128 -8.56 16.32 -5.86
N PHE A 129 -9.02 15.09 -5.59
CA PHE A 129 -8.14 14.00 -5.16
C PHE A 129 -7.09 13.62 -6.19
N ALA A 130 -7.51 13.30 -7.42
CA ALA A 130 -6.59 12.89 -8.47
C ALA A 130 -5.51 13.97 -8.70
N TYR A 131 -5.92 15.24 -8.74
CA TYR A 131 -5.02 16.36 -8.86
C TYR A 131 -4.05 16.48 -7.66
N CYS A 132 -4.56 16.58 -6.43
CA CYS A 132 -3.72 16.81 -5.25
C CYS A 132 -2.72 15.68 -5.01
N ILE A 133 -3.16 14.43 -5.13
CA ILE A 133 -2.29 13.27 -4.95
C ILE A 133 -1.31 13.12 -6.11
N GLY A 134 -1.77 13.29 -7.35
CA GLY A 134 -0.92 13.18 -8.53
C GLY A 134 0.21 14.21 -8.53
N GLU A 135 -0.09 15.48 -8.26
CA GLU A 135 0.91 16.54 -8.11
C GLU A 135 1.86 16.28 -6.93
N LEU A 136 1.34 15.79 -5.80
CA LEU A 136 2.16 15.44 -4.64
C LEU A 136 3.18 14.33 -4.97
N ILE A 137 2.73 13.22 -5.57
CA ILE A 137 3.62 12.10 -5.96
C ILE A 137 4.67 12.61 -6.95
N THR A 138 4.23 13.37 -7.96
CA THR A 138 5.11 13.95 -8.98
C THR A 138 6.19 14.83 -8.35
N LEU A 139 5.79 15.70 -7.41
CA LEU A 139 6.71 16.59 -6.73
C LEU A 139 7.71 15.84 -5.84
N LEU A 140 7.25 14.85 -5.06
CA LEU A 140 8.11 14.03 -4.21
C LEU A 140 9.16 13.25 -5.05
N LYS A 141 8.75 12.67 -6.19
CA LYS A 141 9.68 11.99 -7.11
C LYS A 141 10.65 12.96 -7.79
N ASN A 142 10.16 14.09 -8.31
CA ASN A 142 10.99 15.09 -8.97
C ASN A 142 12.05 15.71 -8.04
N GLN A 143 11.74 15.83 -6.75
CA GLN A 143 12.67 16.30 -5.73
C GLN A 143 13.50 15.16 -5.11
N SER A 144 13.40 13.93 -5.65
CA SER A 144 14.12 12.74 -5.17
C SER A 144 13.92 12.46 -3.68
N VAL A 145 12.76 12.84 -3.13
CA VAL A 145 12.37 12.53 -1.75
C VAL A 145 11.99 11.06 -1.64
N ILE A 146 11.33 10.54 -2.67
CA ILE A 146 10.92 9.14 -2.78
C ILE A 146 11.33 8.55 -4.13
N SER A 147 11.43 7.23 -4.17
CA SER A 147 11.65 6.43 -5.38
C SER A 147 10.45 5.56 -5.76
N VAL A 148 9.60 5.20 -4.79
CA VAL A 148 8.44 4.33 -4.99
C VAL A 148 7.15 5.05 -4.57
N ALA A 149 6.10 4.93 -5.38
CA ALA A 149 4.76 5.39 -5.07
C ALA A 149 3.73 4.33 -5.48
N THR A 150 2.80 4.01 -4.57
CA THR A 150 1.74 3.01 -4.82
C THR A 150 0.36 3.57 -4.47
N ILE A 151 -0.68 2.94 -5.01
CA ILE A 151 -2.07 3.25 -4.69
C ILE A 151 -2.81 1.99 -4.21
N ALA A 152 -3.74 2.12 -3.26
CA ALA A 152 -4.45 0.99 -2.64
C ALA A 152 -5.98 1.04 -2.84
N PRO A 153 -6.50 1.08 -4.10
CA PRO A 153 -7.94 1.10 -4.34
C PRO A 153 -8.65 -0.17 -3.88
N TYR A 154 -9.95 -0.05 -3.61
CA TYR A 154 -10.86 -1.18 -3.39
C TYR A 154 -12.18 -0.96 -4.14
N HIS A 155 -13.12 -1.92 -4.09
CA HIS A 155 -14.30 -1.88 -4.98
C HIS A 155 -15.17 -0.61 -4.87
N LYS A 156 -15.21 0.07 -3.72
CA LYS A 156 -15.98 1.32 -3.59
C LYS A 156 -15.19 2.58 -3.91
N THR A 157 -13.87 2.48 -3.97
CA THR A 157 -12.98 3.62 -4.23
C THR A 157 -12.37 3.59 -5.62
N THR A 158 -12.72 2.59 -6.45
CA THR A 158 -12.09 2.42 -7.76
C THR A 158 -12.20 3.68 -8.64
N ALA A 159 -13.32 4.39 -8.63
CA ALA A 159 -13.53 5.56 -9.49
C ALA A 159 -12.49 6.69 -9.29
N PRO A 160 -12.28 7.27 -8.09
CA PRO A 160 -11.25 8.30 -7.89
C PRO A 160 -9.82 7.80 -8.13
N TYR A 161 -9.54 6.51 -7.90
CA TYR A 161 -8.20 5.95 -8.17
C TYR A 161 -7.96 5.66 -9.65
N ILE A 162 -8.99 5.32 -10.43
CA ILE A 162 -8.89 5.25 -11.89
C ILE A 162 -8.56 6.64 -12.44
N GLU A 163 -9.28 7.67 -12.01
CA GLU A 163 -8.99 9.05 -12.45
C GLU A 163 -7.56 9.48 -12.08
N LEU A 164 -7.08 9.14 -10.88
CA LEU A 164 -5.69 9.37 -10.49
C LEU A 164 -4.72 8.61 -11.42
N PHE A 165 -4.98 7.32 -11.67
CA PHE A 165 -4.09 6.48 -12.46
C PHE A 165 -4.09 6.85 -13.95
N GLU A 166 -5.21 7.25 -14.52
CA GLU A 166 -5.30 7.72 -15.91
C GLU A 166 -4.49 9.01 -16.13
N ASN A 167 -4.48 9.91 -15.14
CA ASN A 167 -3.80 11.21 -15.25
C ASN A 167 -2.33 11.17 -14.79
N TYR A 168 -1.98 10.28 -13.86
CA TYR A 168 -0.67 10.25 -13.18
C TYR A 168 -0.04 8.84 -13.12
N GLY A 169 -0.51 7.92 -13.96
CA GLY A 169 -0.06 6.53 -13.97
C GLY A 169 1.45 6.37 -14.20
N ASP A 170 2.11 7.32 -14.86
CA ASP A 170 3.57 7.30 -15.10
C ASP A 170 4.39 7.44 -13.82
N VAL A 171 3.87 8.15 -12.81
CA VAL A 171 4.56 8.34 -11.52
C VAL A 171 4.13 7.33 -10.45
N ILE A 172 3.16 6.45 -10.75
CA ILE A 172 2.68 5.37 -9.88
C ILE A 172 3.35 4.06 -10.29
N ASP A 173 4.04 3.39 -9.38
CA ASP A 173 4.81 2.17 -9.68
C ASP A 173 3.95 0.92 -9.57
N PHE A 174 3.11 0.83 -8.52
CA PHE A 174 2.26 -0.33 -8.29
C PHE A 174 0.85 0.04 -7.83
N VAL A 175 -0.09 -0.84 -8.15
CA VAL A 175 -1.49 -0.79 -7.71
C VAL A 175 -1.73 -1.96 -6.76
N ASN A 176 -1.81 -1.64 -5.48
CA ASN A 176 -2.11 -2.54 -4.37
C ASN A 176 -3.63 -2.72 -4.22
N TYR A 177 -4.32 -3.12 -5.30
CA TYR A 177 -5.77 -3.26 -5.27
C TYR A 177 -6.20 -4.26 -4.19
N GLN A 178 -7.09 -3.85 -3.27
CA GLN A 178 -7.49 -4.62 -2.10
C GLN A 178 -8.56 -5.67 -2.44
N PHE A 179 -8.16 -6.77 -3.09
CA PHE A 179 -9.04 -7.86 -3.51
C PHE A 179 -9.80 -8.54 -2.37
N TYR A 180 -9.25 -8.49 -1.15
CA TYR A 180 -9.92 -9.00 0.05
C TYR A 180 -11.25 -8.29 0.35
N THR A 181 -11.48 -7.10 -0.19
CA THR A 181 -12.75 -6.37 -0.05
C THR A 181 -13.83 -6.83 -1.04
N ASP A 182 -13.46 -7.50 -2.13
CA ASP A 182 -14.37 -7.86 -3.24
C ASP A 182 -15.21 -9.10 -2.92
N LYS A 183 -15.07 -9.67 -1.70
CA LYS A 183 -15.76 -10.89 -1.23
C LYS A 183 -15.54 -12.11 -2.14
N VAL A 184 -14.48 -12.10 -2.94
CA VAL A 184 -14.03 -13.25 -3.73
C VAL A 184 -13.38 -14.26 -2.81
N ARG A 185 -13.82 -15.53 -2.85
CA ARG A 185 -13.35 -16.58 -1.92
C ARG A 185 -12.79 -17.83 -2.61
N LYS A 186 -12.83 -17.86 -3.94
CA LYS A 186 -12.43 -19.01 -4.76
C LYS A 186 -11.34 -18.58 -5.74
N PRO A 187 -10.35 -19.45 -6.02
CA PRO A 187 -9.24 -19.11 -6.93
C PRO A 187 -9.71 -18.56 -8.28
N LYS A 188 -10.65 -19.25 -8.94
CA LYS A 188 -11.18 -18.82 -10.24
C LYS A 188 -11.84 -17.43 -10.19
N SER A 189 -12.68 -17.18 -9.19
CA SER A 189 -13.35 -15.86 -9.05
C SER A 189 -12.37 -14.75 -8.69
N TYR A 190 -11.28 -15.09 -7.99
CA TYR A 190 -10.18 -14.15 -7.73
C TYR A 190 -9.49 -13.78 -9.04
N ALA A 191 -9.13 -14.77 -9.88
CA ALA A 191 -8.52 -14.52 -11.18
C ALA A 191 -9.42 -13.70 -12.13
N GLU A 192 -10.74 -13.95 -12.11
CA GLU A 192 -11.72 -13.14 -12.86
C GLU A 192 -11.77 -11.69 -12.38
N ALA A 193 -11.76 -11.46 -11.05
CA ALA A 193 -11.70 -10.11 -10.49
C ALA A 193 -10.38 -9.41 -10.84
N PHE A 194 -9.25 -10.12 -10.76
CA PHE A 194 -7.94 -9.59 -11.14
C PHE A 194 -7.94 -9.14 -12.60
N LYS A 195 -8.45 -9.96 -13.52
CA LYS A 195 -8.57 -9.61 -14.94
C LYS A 195 -9.38 -8.33 -15.18
N ILE A 196 -10.46 -8.12 -14.42
CA ILE A 196 -11.25 -6.88 -14.52
C ILE A 196 -10.41 -5.68 -14.09
N ARG A 197 -9.70 -5.78 -12.95
CA ARG A 197 -8.87 -4.69 -12.43
C ARG A 197 -7.64 -4.43 -13.32
N ALA A 198 -7.07 -5.46 -13.93
CA ALA A 198 -5.98 -5.35 -14.91
C ALA A 198 -6.41 -4.70 -16.24
N GLY A 199 -7.72 -4.53 -16.48
CA GLY A 199 -8.25 -3.73 -17.58
C GLY A 199 -8.54 -2.28 -17.21
N GLN A 200 -8.63 -1.97 -15.91
CA GLN A 200 -8.85 -0.62 -15.38
C GLN A 200 -7.56 0.05 -14.92
N PHE A 201 -6.60 -0.78 -14.49
CA PHE A 201 -5.26 -0.44 -14.11
C PHE A 201 -4.30 -1.20 -15.02
N ASP A 202 -3.06 -0.72 -15.17
CA ASP A 202 -2.05 -1.44 -15.93
C ASP A 202 -1.78 -2.82 -15.31
N LYS A 203 -1.92 -3.89 -16.11
CA LYS A 203 -1.71 -5.27 -15.69
C LYS A 203 -0.32 -5.53 -15.11
N GLU A 204 0.71 -4.81 -15.56
CA GLU A 204 2.09 -5.00 -15.09
C GLU A 204 2.34 -4.29 -13.76
N LYS A 205 1.50 -3.31 -13.41
CA LYS A 205 1.58 -2.57 -12.14
C LYS A 205 0.65 -3.13 -11.07
N LEU A 206 -0.35 -3.91 -11.45
CA LEU A 206 -1.36 -4.45 -10.53
C LEU A 206 -0.83 -5.66 -9.74
N LEU A 207 -0.81 -5.55 -8.42
CA LEU A 207 -0.38 -6.65 -7.55
C LEU A 207 -1.58 -7.44 -7.02
N PRO A 208 -1.53 -8.79 -7.01
CA PRO A 208 -2.48 -9.58 -6.24
C PRO A 208 -2.29 -9.31 -4.74
N SER A 209 -3.40 -9.18 -4.02
CA SER A 209 -3.42 -8.86 -2.60
C SER A 209 -4.11 -9.93 -1.75
N TYR A 210 -3.61 -10.15 -0.53
CA TYR A 210 -4.20 -11.08 0.43
C TYR A 210 -4.30 -10.44 1.82
N GLU A 211 -5.44 -10.63 2.49
CA GLU A 211 -5.62 -10.20 3.88
C GLU A 211 -5.50 -11.40 4.83
N VAL A 212 -4.52 -11.38 5.72
CA VAL A 212 -4.24 -12.46 6.67
C VAL A 212 -5.31 -12.48 7.76
N ASN A 213 -5.94 -13.66 7.96
CA ASN A 213 -7.00 -13.87 8.95
C ASN A 213 -8.18 -12.88 8.80
N GLY A 214 -8.45 -12.43 7.58
CA GLY A 214 -9.44 -11.40 7.30
C GLY A 214 -10.47 -11.80 6.24
N ARG A 215 -10.69 -10.90 5.29
CA ARG A 215 -11.72 -10.99 4.26
C ARG A 215 -11.18 -11.62 2.99
N GLY A 216 -12.07 -11.90 2.05
CA GLY A 216 -11.72 -12.46 0.75
C GLY A 216 -11.30 -13.92 0.79
N ILE A 217 -10.41 -14.30 -0.15
CA ILE A 217 -9.83 -15.64 -0.26
C ILE A 217 -8.89 -15.86 0.92
N GLN A 218 -8.84 -17.09 1.44
CA GLN A 218 -8.12 -17.43 2.66
C GLN A 218 -7.28 -18.70 2.47
N GLY A 219 -6.17 -18.77 3.18
CA GLY A 219 -5.27 -19.91 3.19
C GLY A 219 -4.64 -20.19 1.82
N ASP A 220 -4.35 -21.46 1.59
CA ASP A 220 -3.60 -21.90 0.43
C ASP A 220 -4.31 -21.66 -0.91
N ALA A 221 -5.63 -21.46 -0.87
CA ALA A 221 -6.42 -21.09 -2.05
C ALA A 221 -5.94 -19.77 -2.69
N PHE A 222 -5.28 -18.88 -1.95
CA PHE A 222 -4.67 -17.69 -2.54
C PHE A 222 -3.57 -18.05 -3.54
N PHE A 223 -2.72 -19.03 -3.23
CA PHE A 223 -1.65 -19.47 -4.13
C PHE A 223 -2.18 -20.24 -5.33
N ASP A 224 -3.26 -21.01 -5.17
CA ASP A 224 -4.00 -21.57 -6.30
C ASP A 224 -4.49 -20.45 -7.25
N ALA A 225 -4.89 -19.30 -6.70
CA ALA A 225 -5.28 -18.15 -7.51
C ALA A 225 -4.09 -17.53 -8.24
N LEU A 226 -2.93 -17.43 -7.59
CA LEU A 226 -1.70 -16.94 -8.23
C LEU A 226 -1.27 -17.85 -9.40
N SER A 227 -1.26 -19.17 -9.21
CA SER A 227 -0.99 -20.12 -10.30
C SER A 227 -2.00 -19.98 -11.44
N LEU A 228 -3.30 -19.80 -11.13
CA LEU A 228 -4.30 -19.52 -12.16
C LEU A 228 -4.03 -18.21 -12.91
N LEU A 229 -3.50 -17.16 -12.26
CA LEU A 229 -3.13 -15.93 -12.96
C LEU A 229 -2.02 -16.20 -14.00
N GLU A 230 -0.96 -16.92 -13.61
CA GLU A 230 0.14 -17.30 -14.49
C GLU A 230 -0.34 -18.18 -15.65
N GLU A 231 -1.17 -19.19 -15.38
CA GLU A 231 -1.77 -20.05 -16.40
C GLU A 231 -2.65 -19.26 -17.40
N ASN A 232 -3.23 -18.14 -16.96
CA ASN A 232 -4.02 -17.24 -17.80
C ASN A 232 -3.18 -16.12 -18.44
N GLY A 233 -1.85 -16.18 -18.35
CA GLY A 233 -0.92 -15.30 -19.04
C GLY A 233 -0.65 -13.96 -18.35
N PHE A 234 -0.98 -13.83 -17.06
CA PHE A 234 -0.56 -12.68 -16.25
C PHE A 234 0.81 -12.96 -15.60
N GLY A 235 1.70 -11.97 -15.62
CA GLY A 235 2.89 -11.99 -14.76
C GLY A 235 2.49 -11.72 -13.31
N VAL A 236 2.97 -12.54 -12.38
CA VAL A 236 2.83 -12.31 -10.93
C VAL A 236 4.15 -11.73 -10.43
N ASN A 237 4.32 -10.43 -10.62
CA ASN A 237 5.61 -9.74 -10.38
C ASN A 237 5.76 -9.21 -8.95
N GLY A 238 4.79 -9.54 -8.08
CA GLY A 238 4.76 -9.15 -6.69
C GLY A 238 3.47 -9.60 -6.03
N VAL A 239 3.42 -9.49 -4.70
CA VAL A 239 2.23 -9.75 -3.88
C VAL A 239 2.13 -8.65 -2.83
N MET A 240 0.90 -8.20 -2.53
CA MET A 240 0.60 -7.33 -1.39
C MET A 240 -0.07 -8.13 -0.27
N LEU A 241 0.40 -7.99 0.96
CA LEU A 241 -0.16 -8.65 2.13
C LEU A 241 -0.62 -7.60 3.16
N PHE A 242 -1.80 -7.84 3.73
CA PHE A 242 -2.37 -7.05 4.82
C PHE A 242 -2.77 -7.99 5.97
N SER A 243 -2.06 -8.07 7.08
CA SER A 243 -0.84 -7.34 7.44
C SER A 243 -0.01 -8.16 8.41
N ALA A 244 1.25 -7.77 8.56
CA ALA A 244 2.22 -8.37 9.49
C ALA A 244 1.69 -8.42 10.93
N ASP A 245 0.85 -7.45 11.31
CA ASP A 245 0.10 -7.41 12.57
C ASP A 245 -0.66 -8.72 12.80
N ALA A 246 -1.48 -9.13 11.84
CA ALA A 246 -2.26 -10.36 11.90
C ALA A 246 -1.39 -11.61 11.71
N SER A 247 -0.38 -11.54 10.84
CA SER A 247 0.56 -12.63 10.54
C SER A 247 1.47 -13.00 11.71
N SER A 248 1.66 -12.11 12.68
CA SER A 248 2.37 -12.44 13.93
C SER A 248 1.76 -13.66 14.65
N SER A 249 0.48 -13.96 14.44
CA SER A 249 -0.23 -15.10 15.02
C SER A 249 0.04 -16.44 14.33
N ASN A 250 0.56 -16.44 13.11
CA ASN A 250 0.83 -17.65 12.32
C ASN A 250 2.30 -17.77 11.91
N ASP A 251 3.19 -17.08 12.64
CA ASP A 251 4.62 -17.03 12.37
C ASP A 251 4.94 -16.57 10.95
N TYR A 252 4.16 -15.68 10.34
CA TYR A 252 4.42 -15.16 8.99
C TYR A 252 4.46 -16.23 7.88
N TYR A 253 3.55 -17.20 7.96
CA TYR A 253 3.48 -18.31 7.01
C TYR A 253 3.23 -17.84 5.56
N TYR A 254 2.31 -16.88 5.37
CA TYR A 254 1.90 -16.42 4.05
C TYR A 254 2.98 -15.56 3.39
N GLU A 255 3.75 -14.82 4.18
CA GLU A 255 4.86 -13.98 3.77
C GLU A 255 5.99 -14.83 3.19
N ARG A 256 6.39 -15.92 3.88
CA ARG A 256 7.38 -16.87 3.34
C ARG A 256 6.89 -17.50 2.06
N LYS A 257 5.67 -18.02 2.06
CA LYS A 257 5.11 -18.72 0.90
C LYS A 257 4.91 -17.80 -0.31
N SER A 258 4.58 -16.52 -0.10
CA SER A 258 4.51 -15.53 -1.18
C SER A 258 5.89 -15.23 -1.75
N GLN A 259 6.92 -15.10 -0.92
CA GLN A 259 8.30 -14.90 -1.40
C GLN A 259 8.80 -16.14 -2.16
N ASP A 260 8.55 -17.34 -1.62
CA ASP A 260 8.87 -18.60 -2.31
C ASP A 260 8.16 -18.72 -3.66
N PHE A 261 6.88 -18.34 -3.73
CA PHE A 261 6.13 -18.33 -4.99
C PHE A 261 6.81 -17.40 -6.01
N LEU A 262 7.15 -16.18 -5.60
CA LEU A 262 7.76 -15.18 -6.49
C LEU A 262 9.16 -15.60 -6.96
N LEU A 263 9.97 -16.20 -6.09
CA LEU A 263 11.31 -16.69 -6.47
C LEU A 263 11.27 -17.89 -7.43
N ASN A 264 10.19 -18.67 -7.40
CA ASN A 264 9.99 -19.83 -8.26
C ASN A 264 9.12 -19.55 -9.48
N SER A 265 8.52 -18.36 -9.58
CA SER A 265 7.71 -17.97 -10.74
C SER A 265 8.59 -17.93 -11.98
N THR A 266 8.23 -18.74 -12.98
CA THR A 266 8.97 -18.86 -14.24
C THR A 266 8.49 -17.91 -15.32
N VAL A 267 7.44 -17.13 -15.06
CA VAL A 267 6.90 -16.16 -16.03
C VAL A 267 7.76 -14.91 -15.96
N SER A 268 8.83 -14.89 -16.75
CA SER A 268 9.63 -13.68 -16.95
C SER A 268 8.78 -12.61 -17.64
N VAL A 269 8.80 -11.39 -17.09
CA VAL A 269 8.31 -10.17 -17.77
C VAL A 269 9.28 -9.77 -18.87
#